data_AF-A0A534PG11-F1
#
_entry.id   AF-A0A534PG11-F1
#
_cell.length_a   1.000
_cell.length_b   1.000
_cell.length_c   1.000
_cell.angle_alpha   90.00
_cell.angle_beta   90.00
_cell.angle_gamma   90.00
#
_symmetry.space_group_name_H-M   'P 1'
#
loop_
_entity.id
_entity.type
_entity.pdbx_description
1 polymer ?
#
loop_
_entity_poly.entity_id
_entity_poly.type
_entity_poly.pdbx_seq_one_letter_code
_entity_poly.pdbx_strand_id
1 'polypeptide(L)'
;MTLQERGVDLPPERRPGVPMEKTPPRPLAHGEHSLPPVSSSLLPPRGVSGILRRKAYRVPGHRPAHWMMLLLADRIEVMEFKLRRLLRWLLLPAAALFLLRVVRR
;
A
#
# COMPACT_ATOMS: atom_id res chain seq x y z
N MET A 1 -13.46 10.17 -43.33
CA MET A 1 -12.80 9.42 -42.23
C MET A 1 -13.50 8.08 -42.12
N THR A 2 -12.95 7.06 -42.79
CA THR A 2 -13.52 5.70 -42.82
C THR A 2 -13.15 4.97 -41.52
N LEU A 3 -14.03 4.10 -41.01
CA LEU A 3 -13.82 3.42 -39.71
C LEU A 3 -12.54 2.56 -39.65
N GLN A 4 -11.94 2.26 -40.82
CA GLN A 4 -10.68 1.53 -41.02
C GLN A 4 -9.41 2.26 -40.54
N GLU A 5 -9.50 3.56 -40.27
CA GLU A 5 -8.36 4.36 -39.78
C GLU A 5 -8.21 4.32 -38.25
N ARG A 6 -9.10 3.61 -37.53
CA ARG A 6 -8.99 3.43 -36.08
C ARG A 6 -7.96 2.36 -35.76
N GLY A 7 -6.97 2.72 -34.94
CA GLY A 7 -5.69 2.02 -34.80
C GLY A 7 -5.67 0.54 -34.40
N VAL A 8 -6.82 -0.12 -34.21
CA VAL A 8 -6.89 -1.57 -33.95
C VAL A 8 -6.88 -2.38 -35.25
N ASP A 9 -7.39 -1.83 -36.35
CA ASP A 9 -7.52 -2.52 -37.65
C ASP A 9 -6.32 -2.25 -38.56
N LEU A 10 -5.43 -1.33 -38.17
CA LEU A 10 -4.20 -1.05 -38.91
C LEU A 10 -3.24 -2.26 -38.89
N PRO A 11 -2.41 -2.44 -39.92
CA PRO A 11 -1.34 -3.43 -39.86
C PRO A 11 -0.38 -3.09 -38.69
N PRO A 12 0.18 -4.09 -37.98
CA PRO A 12 0.94 -3.90 -36.75
C PRO A 12 2.03 -2.82 -36.83
N GLU A 13 2.66 -2.68 -37.99
CA GLU A 13 3.75 -1.73 -38.27
C GLU A 13 3.29 -0.27 -38.25
N ARG A 14 1.99 -0.01 -38.37
CA ARG A 14 1.38 1.34 -38.42
C ARG A 14 0.55 1.66 -37.18
N ARG A 15 0.56 0.82 -36.14
CA ARG A 15 -0.25 1.04 -34.92
C ARG A 15 0.47 2.00 -33.96
N PRO A 16 -0.12 3.16 -33.60
CA PRO A 16 0.54 4.18 -32.77
C PRO A 16 0.61 3.86 -31.26
N GLY A 17 0.58 2.59 -30.85
CA GLY A 17 0.57 2.25 -29.42
C GLY A 17 0.68 0.77 -29.04
N VAL A 18 0.99 -0.13 -29.96
CA VAL A 18 1.30 -1.53 -29.62
C VAL A 18 2.81 -1.64 -29.46
N PRO A 19 3.34 -2.06 -28.30
CA PRO A 19 4.76 -2.40 -28.19
C PRO A 19 5.06 -3.49 -29.22
N MET A 20 5.87 -3.19 -30.23
CA MET A 20 6.36 -4.21 -31.17
C MET A 20 7.24 -5.18 -30.38
N GLU A 21 6.69 -6.35 -30.07
CA GLU A 21 7.47 -7.45 -29.52
C GLU A 21 8.53 -7.81 -30.57
N LYS A 22 9.79 -7.44 -30.30
CA LYS A 22 10.90 -7.72 -31.21
C LYS A 22 11.11 -9.23 -31.25
N THR A 23 10.68 -9.86 -32.35
CA THR A 23 11.01 -11.25 -32.66
C THR A 23 12.28 -11.27 -33.53
N PRO A 24 13.28 -12.13 -33.25
CA PRO A 24 13.34 -13.09 -32.16
C PRO A 24 13.56 -12.39 -30.80
N PRO A 25 13.05 -12.96 -29.69
CA PRO A 25 13.30 -12.41 -28.36
C PRO A 25 14.81 -12.36 -28.16
N ARG A 26 15.37 -11.16 -28.04
CA ARG A 26 16.74 -11.04 -27.53
C ARG A 26 16.71 -11.66 -26.14
N PRO A 27 17.60 -12.62 -25.83
CA PRO A 27 17.80 -13.01 -24.44
C PRO A 27 18.00 -11.72 -23.66
N LEU A 28 17.20 -11.53 -22.62
CA LEU A 28 17.47 -10.51 -21.61
C LEU A 28 18.78 -10.93 -20.95
N ALA A 29 19.90 -10.63 -21.61
CA ALA A 29 21.17 -10.51 -20.95
C ALA A 29 20.85 -9.60 -19.76
N HIS A 30 20.94 -10.16 -18.56
CA HIS A 30 20.89 -9.42 -17.31
C HIS A 30 22.11 -8.51 -17.29
N GLY A 31 22.15 -7.52 -18.18
CA GLY A 31 23.03 -6.38 -18.06
C GLY A 31 22.54 -5.66 -16.82
N GLU A 32 23.29 -5.79 -15.74
CA GLU A 32 23.81 -4.75 -14.82
C GLU A 32 22.98 -3.49 -14.53
N HIS A 33 21.70 -3.45 -14.89
CA HIS A 33 20.75 -2.47 -14.43
C HIS A 33 20.23 -3.00 -13.10
N SER A 34 21.02 -2.75 -12.06
CA SER A 34 20.59 -2.86 -10.67
C SER A 34 19.42 -1.88 -10.48
N LEU A 35 18.21 -2.29 -10.86
CA LEU A 35 17.01 -1.61 -10.42
C LEU A 35 17.09 -1.59 -8.88
N PRO A 36 16.97 -0.42 -8.24
CA PRO A 36 17.03 -0.38 -6.79
C PRO A 36 15.97 -1.34 -6.26
N PRO A 37 16.30 -2.18 -5.25
CA PRO A 37 15.32 -3.06 -4.66
C PRO A 37 14.14 -2.19 -4.27
N VAL A 38 12.96 -2.51 -4.80
CA VAL A 38 11.73 -1.78 -4.48
C VAL A 38 11.53 -1.98 -2.99
N SER A 39 11.98 -0.97 -2.21
CA SER A 39 11.86 -0.93 -0.77
C SER A 39 10.40 -0.65 -0.44
N SER A 40 9.55 -1.65 -0.68
CA SER A 40 8.23 -1.70 -0.10
C SER A 40 8.45 -1.94 1.39
N SER A 41 8.34 -0.89 2.19
CA SER A 41 8.23 -1.02 3.64
C SER A 41 6.89 -1.71 3.92
N LEU A 42 6.88 -3.04 3.84
CA LEU A 42 5.78 -3.87 4.33
C LEU A 42 5.83 -3.78 5.85
N LEU A 43 5.29 -2.69 6.39
CA LEU A 43 5.11 -2.53 7.83
C LEU A 43 4.26 -3.73 8.29
N PRO A 44 4.82 -4.63 9.12
CA PRO A 44 4.07 -5.78 9.57
C PRO A 44 2.84 -5.26 10.32
N PRO A 45 1.67 -5.86 10.09
CA PRO A 45 0.44 -5.34 10.66
C PRO A 45 0.46 -5.51 12.19
N ARG A 46 0.58 -4.38 12.89
CA ARG A 46 0.69 -4.28 14.35
C ARG A 46 -0.67 -3.93 14.97
N GLY A 47 -0.82 -4.16 16.27
CA GLY A 47 -2.01 -3.76 17.01
C GLY A 47 -3.28 -4.56 16.68
N VAL A 48 -4.43 -3.94 16.92
CA VAL A 48 -5.75 -4.57 16.76
C VAL A 48 -6.08 -4.77 15.28
N SER A 49 -5.72 -3.80 14.43
CA SER A 49 -5.89 -3.91 12.97
C SER A 49 -5.15 -5.12 12.41
N GLY A 50 -3.98 -5.46 12.93
CA GLY A 50 -3.23 -6.62 12.46
C GLY A 50 -3.81 -7.98 12.85
N ILE A 51 -4.45 -8.09 14.01
CA ILE A 51 -5.22 -9.29 14.37
C ILE A 51 -6.38 -9.47 13.39
N LEU A 52 -7.04 -8.36 13.04
CA LEU A 52 -8.19 -8.40 12.13
C LEU A 52 -7.78 -8.78 10.71
N ARG A 53 -6.65 -8.26 10.20
CA ARG A 53 -6.05 -8.70 8.93
C ARG A 53 -5.73 -10.21 8.96
N ARG A 54 -5.12 -10.72 10.04
CA ARG A 54 -4.87 -12.18 10.20
C ARG A 54 -6.15 -13.00 10.17
N LYS A 55 -7.23 -12.51 10.78
CA LYS A 55 -8.55 -13.18 10.71
C LYS A 55 -9.17 -13.08 9.31
N ALA A 56 -9.06 -11.94 8.63
CA ALA A 56 -9.57 -11.75 7.27
C ALA A 56 -8.97 -12.78 6.31
N TYR A 57 -7.66 -13.02 6.37
CA TYR A 57 -6.99 -14.03 5.52
C TYR A 57 -7.35 -15.49 5.82
N ARG A 58 -8.03 -15.78 6.94
CA ARG A 58 -8.61 -17.11 7.19
C ARG A 58 -9.95 -17.30 6.48
N VAL A 59 -10.60 -16.21 6.07
CA VAL A 59 -11.86 -16.24 5.32
C VAL A 59 -11.56 -16.33 3.82
N PRO A 60 -12.22 -17.23 3.07
CA PRO A 60 -12.07 -17.31 1.62
C PRO A 60 -12.42 -15.98 0.92
N GLY A 61 -11.62 -15.58 -0.06
CA GLY A 61 -11.75 -14.27 -0.74
C GLY A 61 -13.05 -14.05 -1.52
N HIS A 62 -13.78 -15.11 -1.86
CA HIS A 62 -15.10 -15.00 -2.49
C HIS A 62 -16.20 -14.60 -1.51
N ARG A 63 -15.96 -14.67 -0.19
CA ARG A 63 -16.96 -14.29 0.81
C ARG A 63 -16.87 -12.78 1.08
N PRO A 64 -18.00 -12.06 1.15
CA PRO A 64 -18.00 -10.63 1.46
C PRO A 64 -17.40 -10.33 2.84
N ALA A 65 -17.46 -11.28 3.77
CA ALA A 65 -16.85 -11.18 5.08
C ALA A 65 -15.32 -10.94 5.04
N HIS A 66 -14.61 -11.49 4.05
CA HIS A 66 -13.16 -11.25 3.88
C HIS A 66 -12.89 -9.76 3.68
N TRP A 67 -13.57 -9.16 2.70
CA TRP A 67 -13.44 -7.75 2.34
C TRP A 67 -13.92 -6.83 3.45
N MET A 68 -15.03 -7.19 4.11
CA MET A 68 -15.57 -6.38 5.22
C MET A 68 -14.62 -6.34 6.42
N MET A 69 -13.95 -7.45 6.74
CA MET A 69 -12.93 -7.47 7.80
C MET A 69 -11.70 -6.63 7.43
N LEU A 70 -11.28 -6.60 6.16
CA LEU A 70 -10.18 -5.75 5.70
C LEU A 70 -10.54 -4.26 5.83
N LEU A 71 -11.72 -3.86 5.35
CA LEU A 71 -12.19 -2.47 5.48
C LEU A 71 -12.30 -2.04 6.94
N LEU A 72 -12.82 -2.92 7.81
CA LEU A 72 -12.87 -2.66 9.24
C LEU A 72 -11.46 -2.51 9.84
N ALA A 73 -10.50 -3.31 9.40
CA ALA A 73 -9.12 -3.23 9.86
C ALA A 73 -8.49 -1.88 9.50
N ASP A 74 -8.74 -1.36 8.30
CA ASP A 74 -8.26 -0.05 7.87
C ASP A 74 -8.84 1.08 8.75
N ARG A 75 -10.12 1.00 9.13
CA ARG A 75 -10.75 1.99 10.01
C ARG A 75 -10.16 1.96 11.43
N ILE A 76 -9.97 0.77 11.99
CA ILE A 76 -9.37 0.59 13.31
C ILE A 76 -7.94 1.14 13.32
N GLU A 77 -7.15 0.89 12.27
CA GLU A 77 -5.77 1.36 12.18
C GLU A 77 -5.67 2.89 12.27
N VAL A 78 -6.53 3.60 11.53
CA VAL A 78 -6.59 5.06 11.57
C VAL A 78 -6.99 5.56 12.97
N MET A 79 -7.96 4.91 13.62
CA MET A 79 -8.38 5.27 14.98
C MET A 79 -7.27 5.03 16.01
N GLU A 80 -6.57 3.89 15.93
CA GLU A 80 -5.47 3.53 16.83
C GLU A 80 -4.32 4.54 16.73
N PHE A 81 -4.01 5.00 15.51
CA PHE A 81 -3.02 6.05 15.29
C PHE A 81 -3.48 7.41 15.86
N LYS A 82 -4.73 7.82 15.60
CA LYS A 82 -5.28 9.07 16.14
C LYS A 82 -5.29 9.07 17.67
N LEU A 83 -5.71 7.96 18.28
CA LEU A 83 -5.77 7.80 19.73
C LEU A 83 -4.37 7.85 20.35
N ARG A 84 -3.41 7.09 19.81
CA ARG A 84 -2.01 7.14 20.28
C ARG A 84 -1.39 8.51 20.13
N ARG A 85 -1.67 9.20 19.02
CA ARG A 85 -1.18 10.56 18.78
C ARG A 85 -1.77 11.52 19.82
N LEU A 86 -3.07 11.48 20.05
CA LEU A 86 -3.75 12.30 21.05
C LEU A 86 -3.21 12.03 22.45
N LEU A 87 -3.10 10.76 22.84
CA LEU A 87 -2.58 10.36 24.13
C LEU A 87 -1.14 10.85 24.33
N ARG A 88 -0.27 10.71 23.32
CA ARG A 88 1.09 11.23 23.38
C ARG A 88 1.12 12.75 23.55
N TRP A 89 0.27 13.48 22.83
CA TRP A 89 0.13 14.93 22.96
C TRP A 89 -0.40 15.38 24.32
N LEU A 90 -1.13 14.53 25.05
CA LEU A 90 -1.61 14.81 26.41
C LEU A 90 -0.60 14.41 27.49
N LEU A 91 0.02 13.24 27.36
CA LEU A 91 0.95 12.70 28.35
C LEU A 91 2.25 13.49 28.42
N LEU A 92 2.76 13.99 27.29
CA LEU A 92 3.98 14.79 27.26
C LEU A 92 3.87 16.11 28.06
N PRO A 93 2.86 16.98 27.85
CA PRO A 93 2.70 18.18 28.66
C PRO A 93 2.27 17.87 30.10
N ALA A 94 1.47 16.82 30.33
CA ALA A 94 1.12 16.41 31.69
C ALA A 94 2.35 15.96 32.49
N ALA A 95 3.25 15.18 31.87
CA ALA A 95 4.51 14.78 32.48
C ALA A 95 5.46 15.98 32.70
N ALA A 96 5.52 16.92 31.74
CA ALA A 96 6.30 18.15 31.88
C ALA A 96 5.79 19.04 33.02
N LEU A 97 4.46 19.22 33.12
CA LEU A 97 3.82 19.94 34.22
C LEU A 97 4.04 19.25 35.57
N PHE A 98 3.96 17.93 35.60
CA PHE A 98 4.24 17.14 36.80
C PHE A 98 5.69 17.33 37.26
N LEU A 99 6.67 17.22 36.35
CA LEU A 99 8.08 17.47 36.65
C LEU A 99 8.33 18.89 37.14
N LEU A 100 7.74 19.91 36.49
CA LEU A 100 7.83 21.30 36.93
C LEU A 100 7.24 21.52 38.32
N ARG A 101 6.18 20.79 38.68
CA ARG A 101 5.55 20.85 40.01
C ARG A 101 6.41 20.16 41.08
N VAL A 102 7.11 19.07 40.74
CA VAL A 102 8.02 18.36 41.65
C VAL A 102 9.29 19.16 41.91
N VAL A 103 9.88 19.79 40.87
CA VAL A 103 11.12 20.58 41.00
C VAL A 103 10.92 21.90 41.74
N ARG A 104 9.70 22.43 41.76
CA ARG A 104 9.33 23.67 42.48
C ARG A 104 8.86 23.44 43.92
N ARG A 105 8.89 22.20 44.41
CA ARG A 105 8.71 21.87 45.84
C ARG A 105 10.05 21.60 46.48
#